data_AF-A0A291QCY6-F1
#
_entry.id   AF-A0A291QCY6-F1
#
_cell.length_a   1.000
_cell.length_b   1.000
_cell.length_c   1.000
_cell.angle_alpha   90.00
_cell.angle_beta   90.00
_cell.angle_gamma   90.00
#
_symmetry.space_group_name_H-M   'P 1'
#
loop_
_entity.id
_entity.type
_entity.pdbx_description
1 polymer ?
#
loop_
_entity_poly.entity_id
_entity_poly.type
_entity_poly.pdbx_seq_one_letter_code
_entity_poly.pdbx_strand_id
1 'polypeptide(L)'
;MNCYDCHTQERPGIPAVAICHRCGAGLCPDHAHATPTTLHRVHGTGLATGPRPARRITCHTCRAAEAQSDTGRVAVLPETVGHPGT
;
A
#
# COMPACT_ATOMS: atom_id res chain seq x y z
N MET A 1 18.78 10.47 -8.67
CA MET A 1 18.73 9.14 -8.02
C MET A 1 18.30 8.13 -9.08
N ASN A 2 18.91 6.94 -9.13
CA ASN A 2 18.61 5.90 -10.13
C ASN A 2 17.66 4.84 -9.59
N CYS A 3 17.02 4.09 -10.48
CA CYS A 3 16.15 2.99 -10.10
C CYS A 3 16.95 1.86 -9.46
N TYR A 4 16.57 1.49 -8.24
CA TYR A 4 17.19 0.41 -7.48
C TYR A 4 17.06 -0.94 -8.20
N ASP A 5 15.84 -1.31 -8.62
CA ASP A 5 15.57 -2.59 -9.27
C ASP A 5 16.34 -2.73 -10.60
N CYS A 6 16.37 -1.69 -11.43
CA CYS A 6 17.18 -1.68 -12.66
C CYS A 6 18.67 -1.88 -12.36
N HIS A 7 19.18 -1.25 -11.30
CA HIS A 7 20.57 -1.43 -10.88
C HIS A 7 20.85 -2.88 -10.44
N THR A 8 19.93 -3.52 -9.71
CA THR A 8 20.07 -4.93 -9.31
C THR A 8 19.98 -5.91 -10.47
N GLN A 9 19.36 -5.51 -11.58
CA GLN A 9 19.24 -6.27 -12.82
C GLN A 9 20.37 -5.94 -13.82
N GLU A 10 21.48 -5.35 -13.35
CA GLU A 10 22.64 -4.97 -14.17
C GLU A 10 22.29 -4.00 -15.31
N ARG A 11 21.20 -3.23 -15.15
CA ARG A 11 20.78 -2.14 -16.04
C ARG A 11 20.91 -0.79 -15.32
N PRO A 12 22.13 -0.37 -14.93
CA PRO A 12 22.32 0.87 -14.19
C PRO A 12 21.99 2.10 -15.06
N GLY A 13 21.78 3.25 -14.42
CA GLY A 13 21.59 4.54 -15.11
C GLY A 13 20.15 4.89 -15.48
N ILE A 14 19.18 3.99 -15.27
CA ILE A 14 17.76 4.31 -15.45
C ILE A 14 17.31 5.29 -14.35
N PRO A 15 16.79 6.49 -14.68
CA PRO A 15 16.43 7.49 -13.69
C PRO A 15 15.20 7.05 -12.87
N ALA A 16 15.25 7.30 -11.57
CA ALA A 16 14.08 7.15 -10.70
C ALA A 16 13.15 8.36 -10.84
N VAL A 17 11.85 8.11 -10.95
CA VAL A 17 10.78 9.12 -11.03
C VAL A 17 9.89 9.12 -9.78
N ALA A 18 10.03 8.12 -8.91
CA ALA A 18 9.30 8.00 -7.66
C ALA A 18 10.12 7.30 -6.58
N ILE A 19 9.63 7.37 -5.34
CA ILE A 19 10.20 6.70 -4.17
C ILE A 19 9.17 5.72 -3.63
N CYS A 20 9.60 4.50 -3.32
CA CYS A 20 8.75 3.52 -2.64
C CYS A 20 8.38 4.02 -1.24
N HIS A 21 7.08 4.15 -0.95
CA HIS A 21 6.59 4.55 0.36
C HIS A 21 6.99 3.56 1.47
N ARG A 22 7.21 2.29 1.15
CA ARG A 22 7.47 1.25 2.15
C ARG A 22 8.96 1.08 2.48
N CYS A 23 9.83 0.98 1.48
CA CYS A 23 11.26 0.71 1.68
C CYS A 23 12.19 1.87 1.29
N GLY A 24 11.68 2.95 0.70
CA GLY A 24 12.46 4.11 0.30
C GLY A 24 13.27 3.96 -1.00
N ALA A 25 13.18 2.83 -1.70
CA ALA A 25 13.88 2.64 -2.97
C ALA A 25 13.43 3.64 -4.05
N GLY A 26 14.38 4.15 -4.86
CA GLY A 26 14.09 4.91 -6.06
C GLY A 26 13.60 4.00 -7.20
N LEU A 27 12.53 4.38 -7.89
CA LEU A 27 11.86 3.55 -8.90
C LEU A 27 11.67 4.29 -10.23
N CYS A 28 11.98 3.62 -11.34
CA CYS A 28 11.59 4.06 -12.68
C CYS A 28 10.09 3.77 -12.94
N PRO A 29 9.48 4.25 -14.03
CA PRO A 29 8.08 3.99 -14.35
C PRO A 29 7.70 2.50 -14.36
N ASP A 30 8.60 1.62 -14.82
CA ASP A 30 8.34 0.19 -14.95
C ASP A 30 8.33 -0.55 -13.59
N HIS A 31 9.15 -0.08 -12.65
CA HIS A 31 9.28 -0.66 -11.31
C HIS A 31 8.41 0.05 -10.25
N ALA A 32 7.75 1.15 -10.63
CA ALA A 32 6.83 1.87 -9.76
C ALA A 32 5.39 1.36 -9.94
N HIS A 33 4.72 1.06 -8.83
CA HIS A 33 3.29 0.81 -8.82
C HIS A 33 2.56 1.89 -8.01
N ALA A 34 1.58 2.55 -8.64
CA ALA A 34 0.70 3.52 -7.98
C ALA A 34 -0.65 2.88 -7.65
N THR A 35 -1.01 2.89 -6.38
CA THR A 35 -2.33 2.44 -5.92
C THR A 35 -3.09 3.61 -5.30
N PRO A 36 -4.38 3.79 -5.62
CA PRO A 36 -5.23 4.73 -4.90
C PRO A 36 -5.28 4.37 -3.41
N THR A 37 -5.22 5.36 -2.54
CA THR A 37 -5.36 5.15 -1.09
C THR A 37 -6.34 6.17 -0.53
N THR A 38 -7.33 5.67 0.20
CA THR A 38 -8.28 6.52 0.90
C THR A 38 -7.60 7.11 2.12
N LEU A 39 -7.51 8.44 2.17
CA LEU A 39 -6.94 9.12 3.33
C LEU A 39 -8.00 9.22 4.43
N HIS A 40 -7.81 8.45 5.50
CA HIS A 40 -8.54 8.63 6.73
C HIS A 40 -7.77 9.58 7.63
N ARG A 41 -8.34 10.74 7.93
CA ARG A 41 -7.79 11.69 8.91
C ARG A 41 -8.63 11.62 10.17
N VAL A 42 -7.99 11.57 11.33
CA VAL A 42 -8.69 11.76 12.60
C VAL A 42 -8.90 13.27 12.78
N HIS A 43 -10.15 13.72 12.71
CA HIS A 43 -10.53 15.10 12.99
C HIS A 43 -11.38 15.12 14.27
N GLY A 44 -10.80 15.57 15.38
CA GLY A 44 -11.49 15.60 16.68
C GLY A 44 -11.87 14.21 17.17
N THR A 45 -13.12 14.02 17.60
CA THR A 45 -13.66 12.73 18.08
C THR A 45 -14.16 11.80 16.97
N GLY A 46 -13.88 12.08 15.69
CA GLY A 46 -14.39 11.31 14.55
C GLY A 46 -13.35 11.03 13.46
N LEU A 47 -13.57 9.93 12.72
CA LEU A 47 -12.82 9.60 11.50
C LEU A 47 -13.42 10.39 10.33
N ALA A 48 -12.65 11.30 9.75
CA ALA A 48 -13.02 11.99 8.53
C ALA A 48 -12.30 11.36 7.34
N THR A 49 -13.06 10.71 6.47
CA THR A 49 -12.55 10.20 5.19
C THR A 49 -12.50 11.37 4.20
N GLY A 50 -11.33 11.68 3.66
CA GLY A 50 -11.18 12.73 2.65
C GLY A 50 -11.91 12.36 1.35
N PRO A 51 -12.54 13.33 0.64
CA PRO A 51 -13.38 13.05 -0.53
C PRO A 51 -12.59 12.63 -1.77
N ARG A 52 -11.26 12.73 -1.77
CA ARG A 52 -10.40 12.37 -2.91
C ARG A 52 -9.36 11.34 -2.48
N PRO A 53 -9.22 10.21 -3.21
CA PRO A 53 -8.16 9.26 -2.94
C PRO A 53 -6.80 9.91 -3.23
N ALA A 54 -5.83 9.70 -2.34
CA ALA A 54 -4.44 9.98 -2.63
C ALA A 54 -3.83 8.83 -3.44
N ARG A 55 -2.58 9.00 -3.87
CA ARG A 55 -1.80 7.92 -4.47
C ARG A 55 -0.71 7.45 -3.51
N ARG A 56 -0.53 6.14 -3.42
CA ARG A 56 0.60 5.50 -2.75
C ARG A 56 1.46 4.82 -3.80
N ILE A 57 2.77 5.06 -3.76
CA ILE A 57 3.72 4.41 -4.67
C ILE A 57 4.49 3.31 -3.93
N THR A 58 4.57 2.12 -4.50
CA THR A 58 5.32 0.97 -3.97
C THR A 58 6.13 0.29 -5.09
N CYS A 59 7.24 -0.37 -4.74
CA CYS A 59 7.90 -1.29 -5.67
C CYS A 59 7.12 -2.60 -5.75
N HIS A 60 7.37 -3.42 -6.77
CA HIS A 60 6.68 -4.70 -6.95
C HIS A 60 6.87 -5.65 -5.77
N THR A 61 8.06 -5.67 -5.16
CA THR A 61 8.35 -6.49 -3.97
C THR A 61 7.47 -6.10 -2.78
N CYS A 62 7.43 -4.81 -2.43
CA CYS A 62 6.61 -4.35 -1.31
C CYS A 62 5.11 -4.50 -1.61
N ARG A 63 4.69 -4.29 -2.85
CA ARG A 63 3.30 -4.53 -3.27
C ARG A 63 2.90 -5.99 -3.06
N ALA A 64 3.74 -6.94 -3.47
CA ALA A 64 3.47 -8.36 -3.29
C ALA A 64 3.35 -8.74 -1.81
N ALA A 65 4.19 -8.16 -0.94
CA ALA A 65 4.11 -8.37 0.51
C ALA A 65 2.83 -7.78 1.14
N GLU A 66 2.39 -6.60 0.67
CA GLU A 66 1.17 -5.95 1.13
C GLU A 66 -0.09 -6.74 0.74
N ALA A 67 -0.14 -7.28 -0.48
CA ALA A 67 -1.25 -8.11 -0.94
C ALA A 67 -1.43 -9.39 -0.10
N GLN A 68 -0.32 -9.98 0.36
CA GLN A 68 -0.35 -11.12 1.29
C GLN A 68 -0.91 -10.73 2.66
N SER A 69 -0.62 -9.51 3.12
CA SER A 69 -1.06 -9.01 4.43
C SER A 69 -2.54 -8.60 4.43
N ASP A 70 -3.06 -8.11 3.30
CA ASP A 70 -4.47 -7.74 3.13
C ASP A 70 -5.39 -8.97 3.10
N THR A 71 -4.92 -10.06 2.49
CA THR A 71 -5.64 -11.35 2.44
C THR A 71 -5.81 -11.96 3.84
N GLY A 72 -4.87 -11.72 4.77
CA GLY A 72 -4.98 -12.14 6.18
C GLY A 72 -5.90 -11.27 7.03
N ARG A 73 -6.39 -10.13 6.50
CA ARG A 73 -7.29 -9.17 7.15
C ARG A 73 -8.69 -9.22 6.53
N VAL A 74 -9.12 -10.37 6.01
CA VAL A 74 -10.57 -10.60 5.86
C VAL A 74 -11.16 -10.57 7.27
N ALA A 75 -12.02 -9.58 7.52
CA ALA A 75 -12.69 -9.39 8.78
C ALA A 75 -13.36 -10.70 9.21
N VAL A 76 -12.93 -11.27 10.35
CA VAL A 76 -13.80 -12.16 11.13
C VAL A 76 -15.00 -11.31 11.52
N LEU A 77 -16.10 -11.46 10.78
CA LEU A 77 -17.40 -10.95 11.20
C LEU A 77 -17.70 -11.63 12.55
N PRO A 78 -18.06 -10.90 13.62
CA PRO A 78 -18.46 -11.54 14.86
C PRO A 78 -19.74 -12.35 14.59
N GLU A 79 -19.61 -13.67 14.68
CA GLU A 79 -20.74 -14.59 14.63
C GLU A 79 -21.70 -14.20 15.78
N THR A 80 -22.93 -13.86 15.42
CA THR A 80 -23.99 -13.54 16.37
C THR A 80 -24.15 -14.69 17.35
N VAL A 81 -23.75 -14.48 18.61
CA VAL A 81 -24.03 -15.38 19.73
C VAL A 81 -25.55 -15.49 19.87
N GLY A 82 -26.12 -16.56 19.33
CA GLY A 82 -27.49 -16.95 19.58
C GLY A 82 -27.65 -17.27 21.07
N HIS A 83 -28.42 -16.44 21.77
CA HIS A 83 -28.90 -16.74 23.12
C HIS A 83 -29.85 -17.95 23.06
N PRO A 84 -29.60 -19.04 23.81
CA PRO A 84 -30.64 -20.04 24.06
C PRO A 84 -31.47 -19.58 25.26
N GLY A 85 -32.69 -19.11 25.00
CA GLY A 85 -33.79 -19.05 25.96
C GLY A 85 -35.06 -19.30 25.16
N THR A 86 -36.00 -20.17 25.55
CA THR A 86 -36.35 -20.81 26.81
C THR A 86 -37.13 -22.07 26.47
#